data_AF-A0A8C5FI29-F1
#
_entry.id   AF-A0A8C5FI29-F1
#
_cell.length_a   1.000
_cell.length_b   1.000
_cell.length_c   1.000
_cell.angle_alpha   90.00
_cell.angle_beta   90.00
_cell.angle_gamma   90.00
#
_symmetry.space_group_name_H-M   'P 1'
#
loop_
_entity.id
_entity.type
_entity.pdbx_description
1 polymer ?
#
loop_
_entity_poly.entity_id
_entity_poly.type
_entity_poly.pdbx_seq_one_letter_code
_entity_poly.pdbx_strand_id
1 'polypeptide(L)'
;IHQPSWGYFPEERWSPESPILAPRVLIALICRNAEHSLPYFLGGIERLNYPKDRLAVWVATDHNEDNTTSILRDWLTTVQNLYHYVEWRPKEQPSEYPDGDSPKQWTNLRYAHVMKLRQAALDSAREMWADYFLAVDCDNLLINPEVLWKLIEEDKTIVAPMLESRAAYSNFWCGMTSQGYYKRTPAYIPIRKQQRRGCFAVPMVHSTFLIDLRKEASRQLAFHPPHPDYSWAFDDIIVFAFSARMADVQMFVCNQETFGYFPVPLRAHNSLKDEADSFLHALLEVNVRHPPVMPSKYIPPPTKQPDKLGFDEVFMINLKKRTDRRERMLRTLYEQEIASKVIEAVDGKAMNISEINAMGIHMLPGYSDPYHGRPLTKGELGCFLSHYKIWKEIVDRGLQTSLVIEDDLRFEIFFKRRLKNLMIEVDREGLRWDLIYIGRKRMQVDRPEKSVPNIHNLVEADYSYWTLGYMMSLEGAMKLLKAEPLKRMLPVDEFLPIMFNKHPVSEYMEEFENRDLRAFSAEPLLVFPSHYTGDPGYISDTETSTVWDNEKVRTDWDRARSGKTKEQAAISTEAQNSDVLQSPLDSTAREEL
;
A
#
# COMPACT_ATOMS: atom_id res chain seq x y z
N ILE A 1 49.53 41.94 56.20
CA ILE A 1 48.58 42.00 55.07
C ILE A 1 49.27 41.38 53.87
N HIS A 2 49.02 40.11 53.58
CA HIS A 2 49.35 39.50 52.29
C HIS A 2 48.24 38.49 51.97
N GLN A 3 47.36 38.88 51.05
CA GLN A 3 46.39 37.97 50.45
C GLN A 3 47.14 37.01 49.51
N PRO A 4 46.83 35.71 49.50
CA PRO A 4 47.35 34.81 48.49
C PRO A 4 46.66 35.13 47.16
N SER A 5 47.46 35.51 46.16
CA SER A 5 47.02 35.65 44.78
C SER A 5 46.56 34.29 44.25
N TRP A 6 45.26 34.17 43.96
CA TRP A 6 44.72 33.05 43.21
C TRP A 6 45.22 33.15 41.77
N GLY A 7 46.35 32.51 41.48
CA GLY A 7 46.89 32.45 40.12
C GLY A 7 45.97 31.65 39.20
N TYR A 8 45.79 32.14 37.97
CA TYR A 8 45.28 31.36 36.86
C TYR A 8 46.20 30.14 36.63
N PHE A 9 45.64 28.95 36.46
CA PHE A 9 46.43 27.73 36.25
C PHE A 9 47.30 27.88 34.99
N PRO A 10 48.59 27.49 35.04
CA PRO A 10 49.52 27.64 33.92
C PRO A 10 49.21 26.72 32.74
N GLU A 11 48.43 25.65 32.97
CA GLU A 11 47.98 24.69 31.96
C GLU A 11 46.52 24.33 32.23
N GLU A 12 45.77 24.06 31.16
CA GLU A 12 44.38 23.62 31.24
C GLU A 12 44.30 22.29 31.99
N ARG A 13 43.44 22.22 33.02
CA ARG A 13 43.18 20.96 33.71
C ARG A 13 42.55 20.01 32.72
N TRP A 14 43.15 18.84 32.55
CA TRP A 14 42.65 17.79 31.66
C TRP A 14 41.14 17.61 31.85
N SER A 15 40.40 18.00 30.81
CA SER A 15 38.96 17.88 30.68
C SER A 15 38.71 17.05 29.43
N PRO A 16 37.98 15.94 29.48
CA PRO A 16 37.72 15.13 28.31
C PRO A 16 36.94 15.95 27.27
N GLU A 17 37.31 15.82 25.98
CA GLU A 17 36.54 16.41 24.89
C GLU A 17 35.12 15.82 24.86
N SER A 18 34.13 16.64 24.53
CA SER A 18 32.79 16.13 24.27
C SER A 18 32.77 15.22 23.04
N PRO A 19 31.90 14.21 22.98
CA PRO A 19 31.71 13.41 21.77
C PRO A 19 31.38 14.28 20.55
N ILE A 20 31.81 13.84 19.37
CA ILE A 20 31.41 14.47 18.10
C ILE A 20 29.88 14.41 17.98
N LEU A 21 29.27 15.57 17.81
CA LEU A 21 27.82 15.67 17.67
C LEU A 21 27.38 15.32 16.24
N ALA A 22 26.17 14.77 16.12
CA ALA A 22 25.51 14.61 14.83
C ALA A 22 25.40 15.97 14.11
N PRO A 23 25.49 16.02 12.76
CA PRO A 23 25.20 17.23 12.01
C PRO A 23 23.81 17.82 12.34
N ARG A 24 23.61 19.12 12.12
CA ARG A 24 22.28 19.73 12.27
C ARG A 24 21.49 19.55 10.98
N VAL A 25 20.24 19.12 11.10
CA VAL A 25 19.34 18.95 9.95
C VAL A 25 18.10 19.81 10.16
N LEU A 26 17.74 20.64 9.18
CA LEU A 26 16.42 21.27 9.11
C LEU A 26 15.50 20.40 8.24
N ILE A 27 14.37 19.98 8.80
CA ILE A 27 13.31 19.24 8.09
C ILE A 27 12.19 20.23 7.74
N ALA A 28 11.93 20.40 6.44
CA ALA A 28 10.90 21.30 5.94
C ALA A 28 9.61 20.55 5.61
N LEU A 29 8.53 20.92 6.29
CA LEU A 29 7.18 20.37 6.16
C LEU A 29 6.27 21.45 5.57
N ILE A 30 5.86 21.31 4.31
CA ILE A 30 4.90 22.22 3.67
C ILE A 30 3.63 21.42 3.40
N CYS A 31 2.57 21.70 4.16
CA CYS A 31 1.37 20.88 4.13
C CYS A 31 0.16 21.64 3.58
N ARG A 32 -0.51 21.02 2.60
CA ARG A 32 -1.81 21.43 2.05
C ARG A 32 -2.75 20.22 2.10
N ASN A 33 -3.89 20.35 2.76
CA ASN A 33 -4.96 19.35 2.80
C ASN A 33 -4.48 17.92 3.14
N ALA A 34 -3.61 17.82 4.14
CA ALA A 34 -2.92 16.63 4.58
C ALA A 34 -3.52 15.99 5.85
N GLU A 35 -4.75 16.34 6.26
CA GLU A 35 -5.38 15.79 7.49
C GLU A 35 -5.32 14.26 7.53
N HIS A 36 -5.57 13.63 6.40
CA HIS A 36 -5.61 12.18 6.24
C HIS A 36 -4.24 11.50 6.41
N SER A 37 -3.14 12.18 6.06
CA SER A 37 -1.79 11.61 6.05
C SER A 37 -0.95 11.97 7.27
N LEU A 38 -1.18 13.17 7.84
CA LEU A 38 -0.41 13.72 8.96
C LEU A 38 -0.21 12.77 10.14
N PRO A 39 -1.23 12.02 10.61
CA PRO A 39 -1.03 11.06 11.69
C PRO A 39 0.12 10.08 11.44
N TYR A 40 0.19 9.48 10.26
CA TYR A 40 1.20 8.48 9.93
C TYR A 40 2.52 9.13 9.51
N PHE A 41 2.43 10.23 8.75
CA PHE A 41 3.57 11.02 8.32
C PHE A 41 4.41 11.55 9.49
N LEU A 42 3.76 12.26 10.43
CA LEU A 42 4.42 12.82 11.62
C LEU A 42 5.00 11.73 12.51
N GLY A 43 4.32 10.58 12.61
CA GLY A 43 4.86 9.40 13.27
C GLY A 43 6.18 8.94 12.64
N GLY A 44 6.30 8.98 11.31
CA GLY A 44 7.54 8.69 10.59
C GLY A 44 8.67 9.66 10.99
N ILE A 45 8.40 10.96 10.98
CA ILE A 45 9.35 12.00 11.40
C ILE A 45 9.82 11.81 12.85
N GLU A 46 8.89 11.50 13.76
CA GLU A 46 9.19 11.21 15.16
C GLU A 46 10.13 10.02 15.32
N ARG A 47 9.99 9.00 14.47
CA ARG A 47 10.75 7.75 14.53
C ARG A 47 12.08 7.78 13.81
N LEU A 48 12.40 8.85 13.06
CA LEU A 48 13.75 9.04 12.53
C LEU A 48 14.76 8.89 13.66
N ASN A 49 15.68 7.94 13.52
CA ASN A 49 16.73 7.65 14.48
C ASN A 49 17.84 8.68 14.36
N TYR A 50 17.53 9.91 14.71
CA TYR A 50 18.43 11.05 14.69
C TYR A 50 18.21 11.86 15.96
N PRO A 51 19.28 12.38 16.60
CA PRO A 51 19.15 13.15 17.83
C PRO A 51 18.20 14.34 17.63
N LYS A 52 17.08 14.39 18.37
CA LYS A 52 16.03 15.40 18.16
C LYS A 52 16.52 16.81 18.47
N ASP A 53 17.43 16.96 19.43
CA ASP A 53 18.18 18.18 19.74
C ASP A 53 19.15 18.64 18.63
N ARG A 54 19.30 17.84 17.57
CA ARG A 54 20.03 18.16 16.33
C ARG A 54 19.13 18.28 15.10
N LEU A 55 17.81 18.09 15.28
CA LEU A 55 16.79 18.29 14.26
C LEU A 55 16.04 19.60 14.50
N ALA A 56 16.02 20.47 13.51
CA ALA A 56 15.10 21.59 13.44
C ALA A 56 13.90 21.22 12.56
N VAL A 57 12.70 21.64 12.94
CA VAL A 57 11.48 21.39 12.16
C VAL A 57 10.91 22.72 11.72
N TRP A 58 10.80 22.92 10.41
CA TRP A 58 10.22 24.10 9.81
C TRP A 58 8.89 23.70 9.17
N VAL A 59 7.79 24.27 9.63
CA VAL A 59 6.45 23.88 9.20
C VAL A 59 5.69 25.08 8.66
N ALA A 60 5.18 24.93 7.44
CA ALA A 60 4.24 25.87 6.84
C ALA A 60 2.97 25.16 6.38
N THR A 61 1.85 25.89 6.42
CA THR A 61 0.62 25.44 5.77
C THR A 61 0.34 26.24 4.52
N ASP A 62 -0.43 25.67 3.60
CA ASP A 62 -0.76 26.29 2.32
C ASP A 62 -2.26 26.16 2.02
N HIS A 63 -3.06 27.16 2.45
CA HIS A 63 -4.49 27.31 2.11
C HIS A 63 -5.29 26.00 2.30
N ASN A 64 -5.41 25.56 3.56
CA ASN A 64 -6.12 24.32 3.90
C ASN A 64 -7.63 24.53 3.97
N GLU A 65 -8.40 23.55 3.48
CA GLU A 65 -9.85 23.42 3.71
C GLU A 65 -10.19 22.36 4.79
N ASP A 66 -9.23 21.52 5.16
CA ASP A 66 -9.35 20.45 6.16
C ASP A 66 -8.66 20.80 7.50
N ASN A 67 -8.60 19.85 8.44
CA ASN A 67 -8.01 20.07 9.77
C ASN A 67 -6.47 20.09 9.82
N THR A 68 -5.77 20.11 8.68
CA THR A 68 -4.30 20.09 8.59
C THR A 68 -3.63 21.09 9.54
N THR A 69 -4.11 22.34 9.55
CA THR A 69 -3.50 23.39 10.38
C THR A 69 -3.67 23.11 11.87
N SER A 70 -4.82 22.56 12.29
CA SER A 70 -5.08 22.21 13.69
C SER A 70 -4.19 21.07 14.15
N ILE A 71 -4.09 20.00 13.36
CA ILE A 71 -3.27 18.82 13.68
C ILE A 71 -1.80 19.22 13.84
N LEU A 72 -1.28 20.03 12.92
CA LEU A 72 0.10 20.52 12.99
C LEU A 72 0.33 21.41 14.22
N ARG A 73 -0.60 22.31 14.54
CA ARG A 73 -0.51 23.15 15.75
C ARG A 73 -0.44 22.32 17.03
N ASP A 74 -1.31 21.32 17.15
CA ASP A 74 -1.36 20.43 18.32
C ASP A 74 -0.09 19.60 18.45
N TRP A 75 0.40 19.06 17.33
CA TRP A 75 1.67 18.34 17.27
C TRP A 75 2.84 19.22 17.68
N LEU A 76 3.01 20.38 17.05
CA LEU A 76 4.12 21.32 17.31
C LEU A 76 4.15 21.79 18.76
N THR A 77 2.99 22.12 19.33
CA THR A 77 2.88 22.54 20.73
C THR A 77 3.40 21.44 21.68
N THR A 78 3.18 20.18 21.32
CA THR A 78 3.60 19.02 22.12
C THR A 78 5.09 18.70 21.93
N VAL A 79 5.62 18.80 20.71
CA VAL A 79 7.00 18.37 20.41
C VAL A 79 8.05 19.47 20.45
N GLN A 80 7.67 20.75 20.55
CA GLN A 80 8.60 21.89 20.48
C GLN A 80 9.84 21.78 21.38
N ASN A 81 9.70 21.19 22.57
CA ASN A 81 10.81 21.04 23.53
C ASN A 81 11.71 19.82 23.27
N LEU A 82 11.36 18.97 22.30
CA LEU A 82 12.14 17.80 21.92
C LEU A 82 13.12 18.12 20.78
N TYR A 83 12.72 19.01 19.88
CA TYR A 83 13.49 19.38 18.70
C TYR A 83 14.44 20.55 19.01
N HIS A 84 15.55 20.64 18.26
CA HIS A 84 16.52 21.74 18.38
C HIS A 84 15.86 23.11 18.24
N TYR A 85 14.95 23.20 17.27
CA TYR A 85 14.24 24.41 16.91
C TYR A 85 12.95 24.03 16.18
N VAL A 86 11.91 24.81 16.39
CA VAL A 86 10.63 24.66 15.71
C VAL A 86 10.21 26.01 15.14
N GLU A 87 9.89 26.04 13.85
CA GLU A 87 9.32 27.19 13.18
C GLU A 87 7.93 26.88 12.64
N TRP A 88 6.99 27.79 12.88
CA TRP A 88 5.60 27.65 12.49
C TRP A 88 5.14 28.83 11.64
N ARG A 89 4.71 28.55 10.41
CA ARG A 89 4.22 29.54 9.44
C ARG A 89 2.83 29.16 8.92
N PRO A 90 1.75 29.42 9.68
CA PRO A 90 0.41 29.11 9.25
C PRO A 90 -0.07 30.07 8.16
N LYS A 91 -0.75 29.52 7.16
CA LYS A 91 -1.54 30.22 6.15
C LYS A 91 -2.90 29.54 6.04
N GLU A 92 -3.88 30.06 6.79
CA GLU A 92 -5.27 29.54 6.79
C GLU A 92 -6.15 30.23 5.75
N GLN A 93 -5.87 31.50 5.42
CA GLN A 93 -6.72 32.30 4.54
C GLN A 93 -5.93 32.96 3.39
N PRO A 94 -6.46 32.95 2.15
CA PRO A 94 -7.66 32.21 1.73
C PRO A 94 -7.48 30.68 1.84
N SER A 95 -8.56 29.89 1.79
CA SER A 95 -8.50 28.42 1.76
C SER A 95 -8.28 27.87 0.34
N GLU A 96 -8.34 28.72 -0.67
CA GLU A 96 -8.19 28.36 -2.08
C GLU A 96 -7.34 29.39 -2.83
N TYR A 97 -6.82 28.97 -3.99
CA TYR A 97 -6.16 29.87 -4.92
C TYR A 97 -7.20 30.50 -5.85
N PRO A 98 -7.12 31.81 -6.13
CA PRO A 98 -8.14 32.50 -6.93
C PRO A 98 -8.13 32.08 -8.41
N ASP A 99 -7.07 31.42 -8.88
CA ASP A 99 -6.91 30.91 -10.25
C ASP A 99 -7.13 29.40 -10.36
N GLY A 100 -7.67 28.76 -9.32
CA GLY A 100 -7.94 27.33 -9.27
C GLY A 100 -9.42 27.01 -9.07
N ASP A 101 -9.90 25.97 -9.74
CA ASP A 101 -11.26 25.46 -9.67
C ASP A 101 -11.40 24.26 -8.72
N SER A 102 -10.29 23.80 -8.13
CA SER A 102 -10.24 22.63 -7.25
C SER A 102 -9.05 22.66 -6.28
N PRO A 103 -9.17 22.08 -5.06
CA PRO A 103 -8.07 21.98 -4.09
C PRO A 103 -6.84 21.22 -4.60
N LYS A 104 -6.99 20.36 -5.61
CA LYS A 104 -5.89 19.56 -6.19
C LYS A 104 -5.20 20.23 -7.37
N GLN A 105 -5.80 21.25 -7.99
CA GLN A 105 -5.23 21.90 -9.16
C GLN A 105 -3.90 22.61 -8.82
N TRP A 106 -2.90 22.43 -9.68
CA TRP A 106 -1.62 23.11 -9.60
C TRP A 106 -1.61 24.32 -10.54
N THR A 107 -1.97 25.47 -9.99
CA THR A 107 -1.99 26.74 -10.72
C THR A 107 -0.64 27.44 -10.66
N ASN A 108 -0.42 28.43 -11.53
CA ASN A 108 0.84 29.22 -11.49
C ASN A 108 0.99 29.97 -10.16
N LEU A 109 -0.10 30.48 -9.58
CA LEU A 109 -0.03 31.10 -8.26
C LEU A 109 0.35 30.10 -7.17
N ARG A 110 -0.18 28.87 -7.24
CA ARG A 110 0.18 27.79 -6.32
C ARG A 110 1.65 27.38 -6.46
N TYR A 111 2.14 27.12 -7.67
CA TYR A 111 3.55 26.83 -7.90
C TYR A 111 4.45 27.93 -7.34
N ALA A 112 4.14 29.19 -7.65
CA ALA A 112 4.91 30.33 -7.15
C ALA A 112 4.91 30.42 -5.62
N HIS A 113 3.78 30.14 -4.97
CA HIS A 113 3.68 30.17 -3.51
C HIS A 113 4.45 29.02 -2.84
N VAL A 114 4.28 27.79 -3.31
CA VAL A 114 5.00 26.61 -2.79
C VAL A 114 6.50 26.77 -2.98
N MET A 115 6.96 27.25 -4.14
CA MET A 115 8.38 27.54 -4.37
C MET A 115 8.92 28.60 -3.39
N LYS A 116 8.15 29.66 -3.10
CA LYS A 116 8.53 30.67 -2.09
C LYS A 116 8.60 30.07 -0.68
N LEU A 117 7.70 29.16 -0.31
CA LEU A 117 7.75 28.46 0.97
C LEU A 117 8.98 27.54 1.07
N ARG A 118 9.26 26.74 0.03
CA ARG A 118 10.46 25.89 -0.06
C ARG A 118 11.74 26.74 0.03
N GLN A 119 11.78 27.88 -0.65
CA GLN A 119 12.90 28.83 -0.57
C GLN A 119 13.07 29.39 0.84
N ALA A 120 11.99 29.86 1.48
CA ALA A 120 12.05 30.40 2.83
C ALA A 120 12.55 29.36 3.86
N ALA A 121 12.17 28.08 3.69
CA ALA A 121 12.69 26.99 4.52
C ALA A 121 14.19 26.76 4.30
N LEU A 122 14.64 26.77 3.03
CA LEU A 122 16.05 26.65 2.68
C LEU A 122 16.90 27.81 3.24
N ASP A 123 16.38 29.03 3.16
CA ASP A 123 17.04 30.22 3.70
C ASP A 123 17.11 30.15 5.23
N SER A 124 16.04 29.73 5.90
CA SER A 124 16.03 29.50 7.35
C SER A 124 17.08 28.46 7.77
N ALA A 125 17.24 27.39 6.98
CA ALA A 125 18.28 26.37 7.22
C ALA A 125 19.69 26.95 7.11
N ARG A 126 19.93 27.80 6.11
CA ARG A 126 21.22 28.50 5.92
C ARG A 126 21.48 29.51 7.04
N GLU A 127 20.49 30.30 7.43
CA GLU A 127 20.60 31.32 8.48
C GLU A 127 20.91 30.72 9.85
N MET A 128 20.35 29.54 10.17
CA MET A 128 20.65 28.84 11.41
C MET A 128 21.93 27.98 11.36
N TRP A 129 22.63 27.98 10.21
CA TRP A 129 23.82 27.17 9.94
C TRP A 129 23.54 25.66 10.07
N ALA A 130 22.40 25.19 9.60
CA ALA A 130 22.15 23.76 9.47
C ALA A 130 23.16 23.13 8.49
N ASP A 131 23.61 21.92 8.79
CA ASP A 131 24.51 21.16 7.93
C ASP A 131 23.76 20.55 6.74
N TYR A 132 22.50 20.17 6.97
CA TYR A 132 21.65 19.57 5.95
C TYR A 132 20.23 20.14 5.96
N PHE A 133 19.58 20.08 4.79
CA PHE A 133 18.18 20.44 4.59
C PHE A 133 17.44 19.24 4.01
N LEU A 134 16.46 18.70 4.74
CA LEU A 134 15.57 17.65 4.28
C LEU A 134 14.24 18.27 3.83
N ALA A 135 13.99 18.26 2.52
CA ALA A 135 12.65 18.50 1.98
C ALA A 135 11.85 17.19 2.03
N VAL A 136 10.63 17.23 2.56
CA VAL A 136 9.75 16.05 2.63
C VAL A 136 8.28 16.49 2.48
N ASP A 137 7.59 15.96 1.48
CA ASP A 137 6.15 16.19 1.32
C ASP A 137 5.34 15.41 2.40
N CYS A 138 4.25 16.01 2.89
CA CYS A 138 3.52 15.57 4.09
C CYS A 138 2.68 14.27 3.91
N ASP A 139 2.78 13.60 2.76
CA ASP A 139 2.17 12.32 2.42
C ASP A 139 3.20 11.21 2.13
N ASN A 140 4.50 11.51 2.27
CA ASN A 140 5.58 10.54 2.11
C ASN A 140 5.81 9.73 3.40
N LEU A 141 5.52 8.44 3.35
CA LEU A 141 5.70 7.51 4.46
C LEU A 141 7.17 7.04 4.55
N LEU A 142 7.99 7.72 5.36
CA LEU A 142 9.33 7.24 5.69
C LEU A 142 9.25 6.09 6.70
N ILE A 143 9.47 4.87 6.22
CA ILE A 143 9.38 3.65 7.05
C ILE A 143 10.73 3.24 7.63
N ASN A 144 11.83 3.70 7.02
CA ASN A 144 13.17 3.41 7.48
C ASN A 144 13.66 4.51 8.44
N PRO A 145 13.81 4.23 9.74
CA PRO A 145 14.23 5.24 10.71
C PRO A 145 15.66 5.73 10.48
N GLU A 146 16.49 4.98 9.77
CA GLU A 146 17.90 5.32 9.47
C GLU A 146 18.08 6.14 8.19
N VAL A 147 16.99 6.51 7.50
CA VAL A 147 17.06 7.16 6.17
C VAL A 147 17.95 8.41 6.16
N LEU A 148 17.93 9.23 7.21
CA LEU A 148 18.77 10.42 7.30
C LEU A 148 20.27 10.06 7.31
N TRP A 149 20.68 9.13 8.16
CA TRP A 149 22.09 8.70 8.23
C TRP A 149 22.56 8.12 6.91
N LYS A 150 21.74 7.26 6.30
CA LYS A 150 22.04 6.62 5.02
C LYS A 150 22.24 7.64 3.90
N LEU A 151 21.40 8.66 3.83
CA LEU A 151 21.54 9.74 2.83
C LEU A 151 22.76 10.63 3.11
N ILE A 152 23.06 10.89 4.38
CA ILE A 152 24.25 11.65 4.82
C ILE A 152 25.54 10.91 4.42
N GLU A 153 25.59 9.59 4.57
CA GLU A 153 26.75 8.74 4.26
C GLU A 153 27.11 8.69 2.77
N GLU A 154 26.16 8.97 1.87
CA GLU A 154 26.39 8.99 0.42
C GLU A 154 27.26 10.17 -0.06
N ASP A 155 27.43 11.17 0.80
CA ASP A 155 28.26 12.36 0.58
C ASP A 155 27.94 13.06 -0.77
N LYS A 156 26.65 13.28 -1.04
CA LYS A 156 26.16 13.98 -2.24
C LYS A 156 25.56 15.33 -1.86
N THR A 157 25.66 16.30 -2.78
CA THR A 157 25.05 17.61 -2.58
C THR A 157 23.52 17.53 -2.57
N ILE A 158 22.91 16.74 -3.46
CA ILE A 158 21.47 16.45 -3.47
C ILE A 158 21.28 14.94 -3.61
N VAL A 159 20.58 14.32 -2.67
CA VAL A 159 20.30 12.89 -2.67
C VAL A 159 18.91 12.56 -2.15
N ALA A 160 18.20 11.68 -2.84
CA ALA A 160 16.87 11.24 -2.49
C ALA A 160 16.84 9.75 -2.13
N PRO A 161 16.07 9.35 -1.11
CA PRO A 161 15.68 7.96 -0.97
C PRO A 161 14.65 7.62 -2.04
N MET A 162 14.81 6.51 -2.74
CA MET A 162 13.76 6.03 -3.64
C MET A 162 12.54 5.60 -2.81
N LEU A 163 11.40 6.24 -3.05
CA LEU A 163 10.13 5.89 -2.43
C LEU A 163 9.32 4.97 -3.35
N GLU A 164 8.71 3.95 -2.75
CA GLU A 164 7.84 3.00 -3.44
C GLU A 164 6.43 3.58 -3.63
N SER A 165 5.85 3.37 -4.81
CA SER A 165 4.48 3.78 -5.13
C SER A 165 3.76 2.72 -5.95
N ARG A 166 2.45 2.91 -6.18
CA ARG A 166 1.70 2.12 -7.16
C ARG A 166 2.25 2.33 -8.57
N ALA A 167 2.16 1.28 -9.39
CA ALA A 167 2.54 1.27 -10.80
C ALA A 167 4.02 1.69 -11.05
N ALA A 168 4.26 2.49 -12.08
CA ALA A 168 5.59 2.92 -12.53
C ALA A 168 5.85 4.42 -12.29
N TYR A 169 5.16 5.01 -11.31
CA TYR A 169 5.45 6.35 -10.81
C TYR A 169 6.60 6.28 -9.78
N SER A 170 7.34 7.38 -9.60
CA SER A 170 8.47 7.45 -8.67
C SER A 170 8.89 8.88 -8.40
N ASN A 171 9.56 9.09 -7.27
CA ASN A 171 10.08 10.39 -6.84
C ASN A 171 11.40 10.82 -7.54
N PHE A 172 11.64 10.31 -8.76
CA PHE A 172 12.83 10.58 -9.57
C PHE A 172 12.57 10.32 -11.05
N TRP A 173 13.32 10.99 -11.92
CA TRP A 173 13.31 10.75 -13.38
C TRP A 173 14.69 10.29 -13.86
N CYS A 174 14.75 9.27 -14.72
CA CYS A 174 16.03 8.83 -15.31
C CYS A 174 16.43 9.60 -16.59
N GLY A 175 15.60 10.52 -17.05
CA GLY A 175 15.84 11.27 -18.27
C GLY A 175 14.93 12.48 -18.35
N MET A 176 15.42 13.52 -19.02
CA MET A 176 14.67 14.73 -19.35
C MET A 176 14.84 15.06 -20.84
N THR A 177 13.82 15.69 -21.43
CA THR A 177 13.91 16.27 -22.77
C THR A 177 14.68 17.60 -22.74
N SER A 178 14.97 18.17 -23.91
CA SER A 178 15.61 19.49 -23.99
C SER A 178 14.75 20.63 -23.43
N GLN A 179 13.44 20.40 -23.30
CA GLN A 179 12.46 21.34 -22.73
C GLN A 179 12.15 21.05 -21.26
N GLY A 180 12.90 20.14 -20.62
CA GLY A 180 12.76 19.85 -19.20
C GLY A 180 11.67 18.85 -18.82
N TYR A 181 10.97 18.24 -19.79
CA TYR A 181 9.93 17.24 -19.51
C TYR A 181 10.50 15.85 -19.27
N TYR A 182 9.70 14.99 -18.64
CA TYR A 182 10.02 13.60 -18.37
C TYR A 182 10.42 12.83 -19.63
N LYS A 183 11.45 11.99 -19.52
CA LYS A 183 11.85 11.03 -20.56
C LYS A 183 12.20 9.68 -19.95
N ARG A 184 11.40 8.65 -20.24
CA ARG A 184 11.69 7.25 -19.84
C ARG A 184 12.99 6.80 -20.51
N THR A 185 13.87 6.17 -19.73
CA THR A 185 15.10 5.54 -20.22
C THR A 185 15.15 4.05 -19.87
N PRO A 186 15.98 3.24 -20.55
CA PRO A 186 16.13 1.81 -20.24
C PRO A 186 16.60 1.53 -18.79
N ALA A 187 17.25 2.50 -18.15
CA ALA A 187 17.71 2.38 -16.77
C ALA A 187 16.56 2.49 -15.74
N TYR A 188 15.43 3.10 -16.11
CA TYR A 188 14.36 3.42 -15.17
C TYR A 188 13.75 2.19 -14.49
N ILE A 189 13.27 1.21 -15.27
CA ILE A 189 12.58 0.04 -14.71
C ILE A 189 13.50 -0.81 -13.81
N PRO A 190 14.77 -1.10 -14.18
CA PRO A 190 15.68 -1.83 -13.31
C PRO A 190 15.98 -1.12 -11.98
N ILE A 191 16.11 0.22 -11.98
CA ILE A 191 16.31 1.01 -10.74
C ILE A 191 15.01 0.99 -9.92
N ARG A 192 13.87 1.30 -10.55
CA ARG A 192 12.57 1.40 -9.87
C ARG A 192 12.10 0.08 -9.25
N LYS A 193 12.40 -1.06 -9.87
CA LYS A 193 12.09 -2.40 -9.35
C LYS A 193 13.18 -2.96 -8.42
N GLN A 194 14.18 -2.15 -8.05
CA GLN A 194 15.35 -2.55 -7.26
C GLN A 194 16.09 -3.79 -7.81
N GLN A 195 16.02 -4.02 -9.12
CA GLN A 195 16.79 -5.06 -9.81
C GLN A 195 18.25 -4.63 -9.95
N ARG A 196 18.47 -3.33 -10.13
CA ARG A 196 19.77 -2.68 -10.02
C ARG A 196 19.76 -1.81 -8.76
N ARG A 197 20.52 -2.22 -7.74
CA ARG A 197 20.61 -1.51 -6.45
C ARG A 197 21.85 -0.63 -6.37
N GLY A 198 21.72 0.54 -5.75
CA GLY A 198 22.81 1.51 -5.57
C GLY A 198 22.28 2.93 -5.45
N CYS A 199 23.19 3.90 -5.52
CA CYS A 199 22.84 5.31 -5.65
C CYS A 199 23.22 5.83 -7.05
N PHE A 200 22.24 6.38 -7.77
CA PHE A 200 22.32 6.67 -9.20
C PHE A 200 22.19 8.15 -9.48
N ALA A 201 23.06 8.67 -10.34
CA ALA A 201 22.90 10.00 -10.91
C ALA A 201 21.63 10.05 -11.76
N VAL A 202 20.77 11.02 -11.46
CA VAL A 202 19.50 11.25 -12.15
C VAL A 202 19.31 12.74 -12.39
N PRO A 203 18.70 13.16 -13.51
CA PRO A 203 18.50 14.58 -13.79
C PRO A 203 17.52 15.26 -12.84
N MET A 204 16.65 14.50 -12.15
CA MET A 204 15.68 15.06 -11.22
C MET A 204 15.28 14.07 -10.12
N VAL A 205 15.19 14.58 -8.89
CA VAL A 205 14.52 13.98 -7.74
C VAL A 205 13.49 14.96 -7.17
N HIS A 206 12.42 14.46 -6.58
CA HIS A 206 11.37 15.28 -5.98
C HIS A 206 10.77 14.63 -4.73
N SER A 207 9.81 15.32 -4.12
CA SER A 207 9.02 14.92 -2.96
C SER A 207 9.76 14.69 -1.65
N THR A 208 10.77 13.84 -1.60
CA THR A 208 11.68 13.71 -0.46
C THR A 208 13.12 13.66 -0.92
N PHE A 209 13.94 14.60 -0.45
CA PHE A 209 15.39 14.61 -0.72
C PHE A 209 16.15 15.47 0.30
N LEU A 210 17.42 15.13 0.48
CA LEU A 210 18.38 15.79 1.35
C LEU A 210 19.31 16.66 0.52
N ILE A 211 19.57 17.89 0.99
CA ILE A 211 20.61 18.78 0.48
C ILE A 211 21.71 18.91 1.53
N ASP A 212 22.97 18.72 1.14
CA ASP A 212 24.14 19.01 1.96
C ASP A 212 24.53 20.48 1.83
N LEU A 213 24.24 21.27 2.87
CA LEU A 213 24.46 22.72 2.89
C LEU A 213 25.93 23.09 3.18
N ARG A 214 26.75 22.12 3.59
CA ARG A 214 28.18 22.34 3.86
C ARG A 214 28.98 22.46 2.56
N LYS A 215 28.48 21.89 1.46
CA LYS A 215 29.11 21.95 0.14
C LYS A 215 28.89 23.32 -0.48
N GLU A 216 29.96 23.96 -0.96
CA GLU A 216 29.89 25.31 -1.55
C GLU A 216 28.89 25.42 -2.71
N ALA A 217 28.80 24.38 -3.56
CA ALA A 217 27.86 24.34 -4.68
C ALA A 217 26.39 24.47 -4.25
N SER A 218 26.04 24.06 -3.02
CA SER A 218 24.69 24.17 -2.49
C SER A 218 24.23 25.63 -2.29
N ARG A 219 25.16 26.59 -2.21
CA ARG A 219 24.85 28.03 -2.06
C ARG A 219 24.14 28.60 -3.27
N GLN A 220 24.34 28.02 -4.46
CA GLN A 220 23.72 28.45 -5.71
C GLN A 220 22.35 27.82 -5.96
N LEU A 221 21.93 26.86 -5.11
CA LEU A 221 20.61 26.24 -5.21
C LEU A 221 19.53 27.20 -4.73
N ALA A 222 18.45 27.29 -5.50
CA ALA A 222 17.27 28.07 -5.16
C ALA A 222 15.99 27.39 -5.67
N PHE A 223 14.95 27.39 -4.84
CA PHE A 223 13.59 27.06 -5.26
C PHE A 223 12.89 28.28 -5.87
N HIS A 224 13.24 29.49 -5.42
CA HIS A 224 12.64 30.75 -5.88
C HIS A 224 13.61 31.93 -5.66
N PRO A 225 13.62 32.96 -6.52
CA PRO A 225 12.97 33.02 -7.82
C PRO A 225 13.59 32.00 -8.80
N PRO A 226 12.89 31.62 -9.88
CA PRO A 226 13.50 30.84 -10.95
C PRO A 226 14.78 31.52 -11.46
N HIS A 227 15.72 30.71 -11.94
CA HIS A 227 16.95 31.23 -12.54
C HIS A 227 16.63 32.21 -13.69
N PRO A 228 17.40 33.29 -13.90
CA PRO A 228 17.13 34.28 -14.95
C PRO A 228 17.02 33.68 -16.37
N ASP A 229 17.79 32.63 -16.64
CA ASP A 229 17.77 31.90 -17.92
C ASP A 229 16.69 30.81 -18.01
N TYR A 230 15.79 30.71 -17.04
CA TYR A 230 14.73 29.70 -17.03
C TYR A 230 13.66 30.01 -18.07
N SER A 231 13.43 29.05 -18.98
CA SER A 231 12.43 29.20 -20.06
C SER A 231 11.53 27.98 -20.23
N TRP A 232 11.51 27.06 -19.26
CA TRP A 232 10.72 25.82 -19.32
C TRP A 232 9.34 25.99 -18.65
N ALA A 233 8.59 24.90 -18.53
CA ALA A 233 7.29 24.89 -17.86
C ALA A 233 7.38 25.41 -16.42
N PHE A 234 6.43 26.22 -15.98
CA PHE A 234 6.45 26.77 -14.62
C PHE A 234 5.91 25.75 -13.62
N ASP A 235 6.81 24.92 -13.10
CA ASP A 235 6.55 23.78 -12.23
C ASP A 235 7.67 23.71 -11.18
N ASP A 236 7.34 23.41 -9.92
CA ASP A 236 8.30 23.55 -8.82
C ASP A 236 9.45 22.53 -8.89
N ILE A 237 9.18 21.30 -9.34
CA ILE A 237 10.20 20.24 -9.45
C ILE A 237 11.10 20.48 -10.66
N ILE A 238 10.56 20.98 -11.78
CA ILE A 238 11.34 21.31 -12.99
C ILE A 238 12.20 22.57 -12.75
N VAL A 239 11.64 23.61 -12.10
CA VAL A 239 12.39 24.83 -11.74
C VAL A 239 13.57 24.50 -10.85
N PHE A 240 13.37 23.68 -9.81
CA PHE A 240 14.47 23.29 -8.91
C PHE A 240 15.51 22.41 -9.61
N ALA A 241 15.09 21.47 -10.48
CA ALA A 241 16.01 20.68 -11.28
C ALA A 241 16.89 21.55 -12.20
N PHE A 242 16.31 22.59 -12.79
CA PHE A 242 17.06 23.57 -13.58
C PHE A 242 18.02 24.38 -12.70
N SER A 243 17.62 24.81 -11.50
CA SER A 243 18.51 25.49 -10.55
C SER A 243 19.74 24.63 -10.22
N ALA A 244 19.54 23.35 -9.90
CA ALA A 244 20.65 22.42 -9.64
C ALA A 244 21.56 22.25 -10.85
N ARG A 245 20.98 22.14 -12.06
CA ARG A 245 21.74 22.08 -13.30
C ARG A 245 22.60 23.34 -13.51
N MET A 246 22.06 24.53 -13.29
CA MET A 246 22.81 25.79 -13.44
C MET A 246 23.89 25.96 -12.37
N ALA A 247 23.70 25.35 -11.20
CA ALA A 247 24.70 25.28 -10.13
C ALA A 247 25.76 24.18 -10.34
N ASP A 248 25.72 23.45 -11.46
CA ASP A 248 26.55 22.27 -11.74
C ASP A 248 26.46 21.20 -10.64
N VAL A 249 25.26 21.04 -10.07
CA VAL A 249 24.95 20.09 -9.00
C VAL A 249 24.18 18.89 -9.56
N GLN A 250 24.80 17.71 -9.50
CA GLN A 250 24.16 16.44 -9.84
C GLN A 250 23.24 15.96 -8.71
N MET A 251 22.01 15.57 -9.07
CA MET A 251 21.08 14.90 -8.15
C MET A 251 21.28 13.37 -8.18
N PHE A 252 21.01 12.72 -7.05
CA PHE A 252 21.14 11.27 -6.91
C PHE A 252 19.90 10.65 -6.29
N VAL A 253 19.56 9.42 -6.69
CA VAL A 253 18.52 8.59 -6.05
C VAL A 253 19.13 7.28 -5.57
N CYS A 254 18.88 6.93 -4.31
CA CYS A 254 19.39 5.73 -3.66
C CYS A 254 18.27 4.71 -3.45
N ASN A 255 18.48 3.46 -3.82
CA ASN A 255 17.47 2.39 -3.74
C ASN A 255 18.00 1.08 -3.11
N GLN A 256 19.09 1.15 -2.35
CA GLN A 256 19.76 -0.01 -1.76
C GLN A 256 18.83 -0.82 -0.85
N GLU A 257 17.85 -0.15 -0.23
CA GLU A 257 16.81 -0.72 0.63
C GLU A 257 15.48 0.03 0.43
N THR A 258 14.42 -0.48 1.05
CA THR A 258 13.12 0.20 1.04
C THR A 258 13.11 1.30 2.08
N PHE A 259 13.18 2.55 1.63
CA PHE A 259 13.20 3.72 2.53
C PHE A 259 11.81 4.18 2.95
N GLY A 260 10.83 4.05 2.06
CA GLY A 260 9.50 4.60 2.28
C GLY A 260 8.56 4.38 1.10
N TYR A 261 7.34 4.87 1.28
CA TYR A 261 6.25 4.77 0.31
C TYR A 261 5.59 6.13 0.13
N PHE A 262 4.92 6.34 -1.00
CA PHE A 262 4.14 7.56 -1.23
C PHE A 262 2.99 7.33 -2.23
N PRO A 263 1.89 8.09 -2.12
CA PRO A 263 0.77 7.98 -3.03
C PRO A 263 1.12 8.52 -4.43
N VAL A 264 0.41 8.04 -5.45
CA VAL A 264 0.50 8.61 -6.80
C VAL A 264 -0.35 9.89 -6.84
N PRO A 265 0.15 11.00 -7.41
CA PRO A 265 -0.61 12.23 -7.54
C PRO A 265 -1.94 12.02 -8.26
N LEU A 266 -2.97 12.66 -7.74
CA LEU A 266 -4.31 12.66 -8.32
C LEU A 266 -4.49 13.82 -9.31
N ARG A 267 -5.52 13.73 -10.15
CA ARG A 267 -5.85 14.76 -11.14
C ARG A 267 -6.47 15.99 -10.47
N ALA A 268 -6.46 17.10 -11.20
CA ALA A 268 -7.02 18.36 -10.72
C ALA A 268 -8.48 18.27 -10.29
N HIS A 269 -9.33 17.43 -10.91
CA HIS A 269 -10.75 17.30 -10.55
C HIS A 269 -11.02 16.34 -9.38
N ASN A 270 -10.01 15.67 -8.82
CA ASN A 270 -10.19 14.78 -7.69
C ASN A 270 -10.44 15.55 -6.40
N SER A 271 -11.24 14.94 -5.52
CA SER A 271 -11.60 15.48 -4.21
C SER A 271 -10.57 15.13 -3.13
N LEU A 272 -10.60 15.81 -1.99
CA LEU A 272 -9.80 15.40 -0.82
C LEU A 272 -10.13 14.00 -0.31
N LYS A 273 -11.36 13.53 -0.53
CA LYS A 273 -11.74 12.15 -0.21
C LYS A 273 -11.01 11.15 -1.10
N ASP A 274 -10.84 11.46 -2.39
CA ASP A 274 -10.05 10.61 -3.29
C ASP A 274 -8.59 10.54 -2.85
N GLU A 275 -8.05 11.67 -2.36
CA GLU A 275 -6.69 11.73 -1.83
C GLU A 275 -6.53 10.89 -0.57
N ALA A 276 -7.47 11.00 0.38
CA ALA A 276 -7.49 10.17 1.57
C ALA A 276 -7.57 8.66 1.24
N ASP A 277 -8.41 8.27 0.28
CA ASP A 277 -8.51 6.88 -0.18
C ASP A 277 -7.21 6.39 -0.87
N SER A 278 -6.55 7.27 -1.65
CA SER A 278 -5.27 6.97 -2.31
C SER A 278 -4.14 6.80 -1.31
N PHE A 279 -4.05 7.69 -0.31
CA PHE A 279 -3.10 7.60 0.78
C PHE A 279 -3.33 6.35 1.63
N LEU A 280 -4.59 6.04 1.96
CA LEU A 280 -4.95 4.82 2.69
C LEU A 280 -4.44 3.58 1.95
N HIS A 281 -4.61 3.51 0.63
CA HIS A 281 -4.04 2.41 -0.16
C HIS A 281 -2.51 2.35 -0.03
N ALA A 282 -1.79 3.47 -0.14
CA ALA A 282 -0.33 3.50 0.04
C ALA A 282 0.08 3.00 1.44
N LEU A 283 -0.64 3.43 2.49
CA LEU A 283 -0.45 2.98 3.87
C LEU A 283 -0.65 1.47 4.02
N LEU A 284 -1.69 0.91 3.39
CA LEU A 284 -1.98 -0.53 3.45
C LEU A 284 -0.95 -1.36 2.68
N GLU A 285 -0.42 -0.85 1.56
CA GLU A 285 0.64 -1.51 0.80
C GLU A 285 1.94 -1.64 1.60
N VAL A 286 2.27 -0.68 2.48
CA VAL A 286 3.40 -0.82 3.42
C VAL A 286 3.23 -2.09 4.26
N ASN A 287 2.03 -2.28 4.81
CA ASN A 287 1.73 -3.35 5.76
C ASN A 287 1.74 -4.75 5.12
N VAL A 288 1.85 -4.85 3.79
CA VAL A 288 1.97 -6.14 3.07
C VAL A 288 3.33 -6.78 3.32
N ARG A 289 4.41 -5.98 3.23
CA ARG A 289 5.80 -6.48 3.30
C ARG A 289 6.59 -5.93 4.49
N HIS A 290 6.07 -4.93 5.17
CA HIS A 290 6.74 -4.26 6.27
C HIS A 290 5.86 -4.19 7.52
N PRO A 291 6.46 -4.00 8.70
CA PRO A 291 5.70 -3.71 9.91
C PRO A 291 4.79 -2.51 9.71
N PRO A 292 3.63 -2.47 10.38
CA PRO A 292 2.69 -1.40 10.13
C PRO A 292 3.20 -0.01 10.48
N VAL A 293 2.86 0.98 9.66
CA VAL A 293 3.19 2.38 9.97
C VAL A 293 2.36 2.84 11.15
N MET A 294 3.02 3.23 12.24
CA MET A 294 2.37 3.72 13.44
C MET A 294 2.01 5.20 13.31
N PRO A 295 0.82 5.65 13.75
CA PRO A 295 0.55 7.08 13.85
C PRO A 295 1.49 7.74 14.87
N SER A 296 1.54 9.07 14.83
CA SER A 296 2.21 9.90 15.83
C SER A 296 1.65 9.59 17.22
N LYS A 297 2.54 9.55 18.21
CA LYS A 297 2.15 9.37 19.62
C LYS A 297 1.80 10.69 20.31
N TYR A 298 2.01 11.82 19.65
CA TYR A 298 1.83 13.17 20.20
C TYR A 298 0.54 13.86 19.72
N ILE A 299 -0.21 13.22 18.83
CA ILE A 299 -1.56 13.65 18.45
C ILE A 299 -2.56 12.52 18.69
N PRO A 300 -3.84 12.84 18.95
CA PRO A 300 -4.87 11.82 19.07
C PRO A 300 -4.95 10.96 17.80
N PRO A 301 -5.11 9.63 17.93
CA PRO A 301 -5.34 8.80 16.77
C PRO A 301 -6.66 9.21 16.09
N PRO A 302 -6.78 9.08 14.75
CA PRO A 302 -8.03 9.31 14.06
C PRO A 302 -9.16 8.48 14.67
N THR A 303 -10.32 9.08 14.89
CA THR A 303 -11.50 8.33 15.34
C THR A 303 -12.01 7.50 14.17
N LYS A 304 -12.03 6.17 14.34
CA LYS A 304 -12.53 5.22 13.34
C LYS A 304 -13.94 4.75 13.74
N GLN A 305 -14.84 4.63 12.77
CA GLN A 305 -16.20 4.11 12.96
C GLN A 305 -16.43 2.88 12.05
N PRO A 306 -15.96 1.68 12.45
CA PRO A 306 -16.08 0.50 11.63
C PRO A 306 -17.55 0.10 11.39
N ASP A 307 -17.88 -0.21 10.14
CA ASP A 307 -19.18 -0.74 9.74
C ASP A 307 -19.03 -2.06 8.96
N LYS A 308 -20.16 -2.71 8.66
CA LYS A 308 -20.19 -3.97 7.89
C LYS A 308 -20.43 -3.74 6.39
N LEU A 309 -20.19 -2.54 5.86
CA LEU A 309 -20.36 -2.17 4.46
C LEU A 309 -21.78 -2.40 3.88
N GLY A 310 -22.79 -2.54 4.74
CA GLY A 310 -24.15 -2.89 4.34
C GLY A 310 -24.46 -4.39 4.33
N PHE A 311 -23.49 -5.26 4.64
CA PHE A 311 -23.71 -6.68 4.85
C PHE A 311 -24.20 -6.97 6.28
N ASP A 312 -24.90 -8.09 6.47
CA ASP A 312 -25.30 -8.54 7.81
C ASP A 312 -24.08 -8.99 8.64
N GLU A 313 -23.08 -9.55 7.96
CA GLU A 313 -21.79 -9.94 8.55
C GLU A 313 -20.66 -9.87 7.53
N VAL A 314 -19.48 -9.46 8.00
CA VAL A 314 -18.22 -9.60 7.28
C VAL A 314 -17.38 -10.64 8.02
N PHE A 315 -17.10 -11.77 7.38
CA PHE A 315 -16.31 -12.85 7.94
C PHE A 315 -14.86 -12.75 7.47
N MET A 316 -13.92 -12.89 8.40
CA MET A 316 -12.50 -13.01 8.11
C MET A 316 -11.99 -14.39 8.54
N ILE A 317 -11.55 -15.19 7.56
CA ILE A 317 -11.01 -16.55 7.78
C ILE A 317 -9.54 -16.43 8.16
N ASN A 318 -9.17 -16.99 9.31
CA ASN A 318 -7.78 -17.03 9.75
C ASN A 318 -7.50 -18.32 10.53
N LEU A 319 -6.36 -18.95 10.24
CA LEU A 319 -5.84 -20.04 11.07
C LEU A 319 -5.34 -19.46 12.40
N LYS A 320 -5.79 -20.02 13.53
CA LYS A 320 -5.43 -19.54 14.88
C LYS A 320 -3.93 -19.37 15.12
N LYS A 321 -3.12 -20.24 14.51
CA LYS A 321 -1.64 -20.22 14.60
C LYS A 321 -0.98 -19.09 13.80
N ARG A 322 -1.68 -18.47 12.84
CA ARG A 322 -1.18 -17.38 11.98
C ARG A 322 -1.51 -16.02 12.58
N THR A 323 -0.94 -15.73 13.76
CA THR A 323 -1.12 -14.44 14.44
C THR A 323 -0.53 -13.29 13.63
N ASP A 324 0.56 -13.55 12.89
CA ASP A 324 1.19 -12.63 11.94
C ASP A 324 0.19 -12.10 10.89
N ARG A 325 -0.53 -13.01 10.22
CA ARG A 325 -1.53 -12.65 9.20
C ARG A 325 -2.76 -12.01 9.83
N ARG A 326 -3.18 -12.53 10.99
CA ARG A 326 -4.34 -12.02 11.73
C ARG A 326 -4.15 -10.56 12.13
N GLU A 327 -3.02 -10.23 12.76
CA GLU A 327 -2.72 -8.87 13.22
C GLU A 327 -2.64 -7.89 12.05
N ARG A 328 -1.95 -8.28 10.96
CA ARG A 328 -1.89 -7.49 9.73
C ARG A 328 -3.28 -7.21 9.17
N MET A 329 -4.09 -8.25 8.98
CA MET A 329 -5.42 -8.11 8.37
C MET A 329 -6.40 -7.34 9.26
N LEU A 330 -6.42 -7.60 10.58
CA LEU A 330 -7.27 -6.85 11.51
C LEU A 330 -6.93 -5.36 11.52
N ARG A 331 -5.64 -5.02 11.43
CA ARG A 331 -5.22 -3.63 11.31
C ARG A 331 -5.64 -3.01 9.97
N THR A 332 -5.47 -3.74 8.87
CA THR A 332 -5.95 -3.30 7.55
C THR A 332 -7.46 -3.03 7.54
N LEU A 333 -8.25 -3.89 8.18
CA LEU A 333 -9.70 -3.71 8.31
C LEU A 333 -10.05 -2.53 9.22
N TYR A 334 -9.32 -2.35 10.34
CA TYR A 334 -9.48 -1.18 11.20
C TYR A 334 -9.19 0.13 10.45
N GLU A 335 -8.11 0.17 9.66
CA GLU A 335 -7.74 1.36 8.89
C GLU A 335 -8.77 1.72 7.82
N GLN A 336 -9.39 0.70 7.20
CA GLN A 336 -10.52 0.86 6.30
C GLN A 336 -11.87 1.02 7.01
N GLU A 337 -11.93 1.01 8.34
CA GLU A 337 -13.21 1.07 9.08
C GLU A 337 -14.19 -0.04 8.65
N ILE A 338 -13.69 -1.27 8.58
CA ILE A 338 -14.49 -2.47 8.28
C ILE A 338 -14.56 -3.31 9.55
N ALA A 339 -15.75 -3.43 10.11
CA ALA A 339 -16.04 -4.35 11.19
C ALA A 339 -16.15 -5.77 10.64
N SER A 340 -15.41 -6.72 11.23
CA SER A 340 -15.45 -8.12 10.83
C SER A 340 -15.48 -9.08 12.01
N LYS A 341 -16.06 -10.26 11.78
CA LYS A 341 -16.02 -11.41 12.67
C LYS A 341 -14.90 -12.34 12.21
N VAL A 342 -13.91 -12.57 13.07
CA VAL A 342 -12.87 -13.57 12.82
C VAL A 342 -13.47 -14.97 12.99
N ILE A 343 -13.30 -15.81 11.98
CA ILE A 343 -13.65 -17.23 11.99
C ILE A 343 -12.36 -18.03 12.13
N GLU A 344 -12.29 -18.85 13.18
CA GLU A 344 -11.18 -19.79 13.39
C GLU A 344 -11.23 -20.87 12.31
N ALA A 345 -10.31 -20.75 11.34
CA ALA A 345 -10.16 -21.68 10.24
C ALA A 345 -9.76 -23.07 10.75
N VAL A 346 -10.20 -24.11 10.04
CA VAL A 346 -9.87 -25.50 10.34
C VAL A 346 -8.43 -25.78 9.92
N ASP A 347 -7.58 -26.13 10.89
CA ASP A 347 -6.22 -26.58 10.61
C ASP A 347 -6.24 -28.04 10.13
N GLY A 348 -6.40 -28.22 8.82
CA GLY A 348 -6.47 -29.56 8.24
C GLY A 348 -5.19 -30.39 8.48
N LYS A 349 -4.03 -29.77 8.69
CA LYS A 349 -2.78 -30.48 9.06
C LYS A 349 -2.90 -31.16 10.43
N ALA A 350 -3.70 -30.62 11.34
CA ALA A 350 -3.93 -31.17 12.67
C ALA A 350 -4.98 -32.30 12.66
N MET A 351 -5.74 -32.48 11.58
CA MET A 351 -6.78 -33.50 11.49
C MET A 351 -6.20 -34.88 11.23
N ASN A 352 -6.74 -35.87 11.93
CA ASN A 352 -6.47 -37.30 11.68
C ASN A 352 -7.61 -37.98 10.91
N ILE A 353 -7.33 -39.17 10.36
CA ILE A 353 -8.29 -39.93 9.54
C ILE A 353 -9.56 -40.30 10.33
N SER A 354 -9.45 -40.56 11.63
CA SER A 354 -10.61 -40.93 12.45
C SER A 354 -11.58 -39.75 12.61
N GLU A 355 -11.06 -38.52 12.76
CA GLU A 355 -11.86 -37.29 12.80
C GLU A 355 -12.55 -37.03 11.46
N ILE A 356 -11.83 -37.20 10.34
CA ILE A 356 -12.38 -37.05 8.98
C ILE A 356 -13.56 -38.01 8.78
N ASN A 357 -13.38 -39.28 9.14
CA ASN A 357 -14.44 -40.30 9.04
C ASN A 357 -15.62 -40.01 9.99
N ALA A 358 -15.35 -39.56 11.22
CA ALA A 358 -16.39 -39.20 12.18
C ALA A 358 -17.24 -38.00 11.72
N MET A 359 -16.67 -37.10 10.92
CA MET A 359 -17.38 -36.00 10.28
C MET A 359 -18.16 -36.41 9.03
N GLY A 360 -18.09 -37.69 8.62
CA GLY A 360 -18.75 -38.20 7.42
C GLY A 360 -18.16 -37.64 6.12
N ILE A 361 -16.88 -37.25 6.15
CA ILE A 361 -16.19 -36.69 4.99
C ILE A 361 -15.75 -37.84 4.08
N HIS A 362 -16.27 -37.87 2.87
CA HIS A 362 -15.90 -38.83 1.84
C HIS A 362 -15.37 -38.08 0.63
N MET A 363 -14.15 -38.39 0.20
CA MET A 363 -13.54 -37.76 -0.96
C MET A 363 -14.25 -38.19 -2.24
N LEU A 364 -14.32 -37.30 -3.23
CA LEU A 364 -14.83 -37.65 -4.54
C LEU A 364 -13.94 -38.75 -5.17
N PRO A 365 -14.50 -39.92 -5.53
CA PRO A 365 -13.72 -41.01 -6.11
C PRO A 365 -13.01 -40.58 -7.40
N GLY A 366 -11.71 -40.85 -7.49
CA GLY A 366 -10.92 -40.52 -8.70
C GLY A 366 -10.61 -39.02 -8.87
N TYR A 367 -10.88 -38.18 -7.86
CA TYR A 367 -10.47 -36.79 -7.91
C TYR A 367 -8.95 -36.65 -8.05
N SER A 368 -8.56 -35.80 -8.99
CA SER A 368 -7.20 -35.33 -9.21
C SER A 368 -7.29 -33.91 -9.75
N ASP A 369 -6.48 -32.99 -9.21
CA ASP A 369 -6.34 -31.61 -9.70
C ASP A 369 -6.19 -31.62 -11.24
N PRO A 370 -7.07 -30.93 -12.00
CA PRO A 370 -7.12 -30.98 -13.46
C PRO A 370 -5.86 -30.46 -14.16
N TYR A 371 -5.08 -29.59 -13.50
CA TYR A 371 -3.89 -28.97 -14.10
C TYR A 371 -2.59 -29.64 -13.67
N HIS A 372 -2.55 -30.20 -12.46
CA HIS A 372 -1.33 -30.68 -11.83
C HIS A 372 -1.32 -32.19 -11.60
N GLY A 373 -2.47 -32.86 -11.69
CA GLY A 373 -2.59 -34.30 -11.47
C GLY A 373 -2.41 -34.70 -10.00
N ARG A 374 -2.81 -33.83 -9.06
CA ARG A 374 -2.52 -33.98 -7.62
C ARG A 374 -3.77 -34.39 -6.83
N PRO A 375 -3.63 -35.27 -5.82
CA PRO A 375 -4.72 -35.56 -4.88
C PRO A 375 -4.93 -34.39 -3.91
N LEU A 376 -6.12 -34.36 -3.28
CA LEU A 376 -6.47 -33.40 -2.23
C LEU A 376 -5.42 -33.38 -1.11
N THR A 377 -5.04 -32.19 -0.67
CA THR A 377 -4.17 -32.01 0.48
C THR A 377 -4.98 -31.82 1.76
N LYS A 378 -4.37 -32.13 2.91
CA LYS A 378 -4.98 -31.80 4.22
C LYS A 378 -5.22 -30.30 4.37
N GLY A 379 -4.36 -29.47 3.79
CA GLY A 379 -4.53 -28.01 3.78
C GLY A 379 -5.79 -27.55 3.04
N GLU A 380 -6.02 -28.08 1.84
CA GLU A 380 -7.24 -27.80 1.05
C GLU A 380 -8.51 -28.29 1.75
N LEU A 381 -8.45 -29.45 2.43
CA LEU A 381 -9.54 -29.92 3.28
C LEU A 381 -9.88 -28.92 4.39
N GLY A 382 -8.86 -28.41 5.09
CA GLY A 382 -9.03 -27.39 6.12
C GLY A 382 -9.63 -26.09 5.57
N CYS A 383 -9.19 -25.66 4.38
CA CYS A 383 -9.76 -24.53 3.67
C CYS A 383 -11.26 -24.75 3.40
N PHE A 384 -11.63 -25.86 2.75
CA PHE A 384 -13.03 -26.19 2.46
C PHE A 384 -13.90 -26.15 3.72
N LEU A 385 -13.47 -26.83 4.78
CA LEU A 385 -14.23 -26.90 6.04
C LEU A 385 -14.39 -25.53 6.70
N SER A 386 -13.47 -24.60 6.50
CA SER A 386 -13.56 -23.22 6.99
C SER A 386 -14.67 -22.45 6.26
N HIS A 387 -14.76 -22.56 4.94
CA HIS A 387 -15.85 -21.97 4.15
C HIS A 387 -17.19 -22.64 4.44
N TYR A 388 -17.22 -23.97 4.56
CA TYR A 388 -18.42 -24.74 4.92
C TYR A 388 -19.02 -24.28 6.26
N LYS A 389 -18.18 -24.03 7.28
CA LYS A 389 -18.63 -23.48 8.57
C LYS A 389 -19.32 -22.13 8.41
N ILE A 390 -18.81 -21.26 7.52
CA ILE A 390 -19.42 -19.96 7.26
C ILE A 390 -20.76 -20.11 6.55
N TRP A 391 -20.86 -20.98 5.53
CA TRP A 391 -22.14 -21.22 4.86
C TRP A 391 -23.19 -21.73 5.84
N LYS A 392 -22.80 -22.65 6.73
CA LYS A 392 -23.67 -23.12 7.82
C LYS A 392 -24.08 -21.98 8.75
N GLU A 393 -23.15 -21.13 9.17
CA GLU A 393 -23.46 -19.99 10.03
C GLU A 393 -24.40 -18.98 9.36
N ILE A 394 -24.22 -18.70 8.06
CA ILE A 394 -25.11 -17.83 7.27
C ILE A 394 -26.54 -18.38 7.31
N VAL A 395 -26.72 -19.68 7.07
CA VAL A 395 -28.03 -20.33 7.09
C VAL A 395 -28.63 -20.38 8.49
N ASP A 396 -27.85 -20.80 9.49
CA ASP A 396 -28.31 -20.93 10.88
C ASP A 396 -28.75 -19.58 11.48
N ARG A 397 -28.11 -18.48 11.08
CA ARG A 397 -28.45 -17.11 11.52
C ARG A 397 -29.43 -16.39 10.58
N GLY A 398 -29.72 -16.93 9.40
CA GLY A 398 -30.56 -16.29 8.40
C GLY A 398 -29.99 -14.99 7.82
N LEU A 399 -28.66 -14.90 7.67
CA LEU A 399 -27.97 -13.72 7.12
C LEU A 399 -28.28 -13.60 5.62
N GLN A 400 -28.91 -12.51 5.20
CA GLN A 400 -29.33 -12.29 3.82
C GLN A 400 -28.13 -12.11 2.89
N THR A 401 -27.16 -11.29 3.32
CA THR A 401 -25.92 -11.07 2.59
C THR A 401 -24.72 -11.06 3.53
N SER A 402 -23.61 -11.65 3.08
CA SER A 402 -22.38 -11.71 3.85
C SER A 402 -21.17 -11.55 2.96
N LEU A 403 -20.15 -10.86 3.45
CA LEU A 403 -18.83 -10.78 2.82
C LEU A 403 -17.89 -11.75 3.50
N VAL A 404 -17.19 -12.58 2.73
CA VAL A 404 -16.17 -13.52 3.23
C VAL A 404 -14.82 -13.12 2.65
N ILE A 405 -13.81 -12.99 3.51
CA ILE A 405 -12.43 -12.66 3.13
C ILE A 405 -11.43 -13.55 3.87
N GLU A 406 -10.32 -13.86 3.22
CA GLU A 406 -9.16 -14.57 3.79
C GLU A 406 -8.14 -13.59 4.42
N ASP A 407 -7.20 -14.12 5.20
CA ASP A 407 -6.22 -13.33 5.97
C ASP A 407 -4.99 -12.87 5.18
N ASP A 408 -4.78 -13.39 3.97
CA ASP A 408 -3.58 -13.21 3.15
C ASP A 408 -3.83 -12.44 1.85
N LEU A 409 -4.85 -11.57 1.85
CA LEU A 409 -5.13 -10.64 0.75
C LEU A 409 -4.59 -9.22 1.00
N ARG A 410 -4.64 -8.41 -0.06
CA ARG A 410 -4.49 -6.95 -0.09
C ARG A 410 -5.65 -6.33 -0.87
N PHE A 411 -5.98 -5.09 -0.56
CA PHE A 411 -7.13 -4.38 -1.13
C PHE A 411 -6.67 -3.44 -2.25
N GLU A 412 -7.44 -3.35 -3.34
CA GLU A 412 -7.19 -2.35 -4.36
C GLU A 412 -7.60 -0.95 -3.92
N ILE A 413 -7.08 0.05 -4.65
CA ILE A 413 -7.43 1.45 -4.42
C ILE A 413 -8.96 1.64 -4.55
N PHE A 414 -9.51 2.50 -3.70
CA PHE A 414 -10.95 2.79 -3.64
C PHE A 414 -11.86 1.57 -3.32
N PHE A 415 -11.33 0.51 -2.70
CA PHE A 415 -12.06 -0.73 -2.40
C PHE A 415 -13.50 -0.52 -1.88
N LYS A 416 -13.68 0.20 -0.77
CA LYS A 416 -15.01 0.41 -0.16
C LYS A 416 -15.99 1.07 -1.12
N ARG A 417 -15.54 2.10 -1.83
CA ARG A 417 -16.37 2.84 -2.78
C ARG A 417 -16.74 1.96 -3.97
N ARG A 418 -15.78 1.22 -4.51
CA ARG A 418 -16.01 0.30 -5.64
C ARG A 418 -16.99 -0.82 -5.26
N LEU A 419 -16.82 -1.43 -4.08
CA LEU A 419 -17.73 -2.46 -3.57
C LEU A 419 -19.15 -1.92 -3.32
N LYS A 420 -19.26 -0.74 -2.69
CA LYS A 420 -20.55 -0.11 -2.40
C LYS A 420 -21.29 0.27 -3.68
N ASN A 421 -20.59 0.85 -4.67
CA ASN A 421 -21.18 1.19 -5.96
C ASN A 421 -21.67 -0.06 -6.70
N LEU A 422 -20.88 -1.14 -6.68
CA LEU A 422 -21.28 -2.42 -7.25
C LEU A 422 -22.57 -2.94 -6.59
N MET A 423 -22.65 -2.92 -5.25
CA MET A 423 -23.84 -3.37 -4.54
C MET A 423 -25.07 -2.51 -4.83
N ILE A 424 -24.92 -1.20 -4.93
CA ILE A 424 -26.03 -0.29 -5.31
C ILE A 424 -26.57 -0.65 -6.70
N GLU A 425 -25.69 -0.92 -7.67
CA GLU A 425 -26.12 -1.29 -9.02
C GLU A 425 -26.77 -2.67 -9.06
N VAL A 426 -26.21 -3.66 -8.36
CA VAL A 426 -26.79 -5.00 -8.20
C VAL A 426 -28.20 -4.94 -7.64
N ASP A 427 -28.42 -4.14 -6.60
CA ASP A 427 -29.73 -3.96 -5.97
C ASP A 427 -30.70 -3.20 -6.88
N ARG A 428 -30.23 -2.12 -7.54
CA ARG A 428 -31.04 -1.30 -8.45
C ARG A 428 -31.57 -2.10 -9.64
N GLU A 429 -30.72 -2.92 -10.25
CA GLU A 429 -31.10 -3.76 -11.39
C GLU A 429 -31.84 -5.04 -10.95
N GLY A 430 -31.95 -5.31 -9.65
CA GLY A 430 -32.64 -6.49 -9.11
C GLY A 430 -31.98 -7.80 -9.53
N LEU A 431 -30.66 -7.81 -9.71
CA LEU A 431 -29.92 -9.00 -10.14
C LEU A 431 -30.03 -10.07 -9.05
N ARG A 432 -30.51 -11.26 -9.42
CA ARG A 432 -30.45 -12.42 -8.53
C ARG A 432 -29.07 -13.06 -8.61
N TRP A 433 -28.36 -13.08 -7.48
CA TRP A 433 -27.03 -13.65 -7.35
C TRP A 433 -26.95 -14.55 -6.11
N ASP A 434 -26.08 -15.55 -6.18
CA ASP A 434 -25.79 -16.45 -5.06
C ASP A 434 -24.37 -16.22 -4.52
N LEU A 435 -23.42 -16.00 -5.44
CA LEU A 435 -22.02 -15.74 -5.14
C LEU A 435 -21.48 -14.65 -6.05
N ILE A 436 -20.73 -13.70 -5.50
CA ILE A 436 -19.96 -12.72 -6.29
C ILE A 436 -18.52 -12.71 -5.80
N TYR A 437 -17.57 -13.16 -6.63
CA TYR A 437 -16.15 -13.07 -6.31
C TYR A 437 -15.69 -11.60 -6.27
N ILE A 438 -14.90 -11.26 -5.25
CA ILE A 438 -14.20 -9.97 -5.17
C ILE A 438 -12.68 -10.14 -5.28
N GLY A 439 -12.18 -11.37 -5.07
CA GLY A 439 -10.79 -11.77 -5.30
C GLY A 439 -10.73 -13.26 -5.62
N ARG A 440 -10.16 -13.59 -6.78
CA ARG A 440 -9.96 -14.94 -7.28
C ARG A 440 -8.83 -14.97 -8.32
N LYS A 441 -8.42 -16.17 -8.73
CA LYS A 441 -7.62 -16.41 -9.93
C LYS A 441 -8.51 -16.92 -11.05
N ARG A 442 -8.65 -16.14 -12.12
CA ARG A 442 -9.29 -16.61 -13.34
C ARG A 442 -8.39 -17.61 -14.06
N MET A 443 -8.91 -18.78 -14.38
CA MET A 443 -8.14 -19.85 -15.03
C MET A 443 -8.22 -19.80 -16.56
N GLN A 444 -9.29 -19.20 -17.11
CA GLN A 444 -9.47 -19.00 -18.55
C GLN A 444 -9.11 -17.56 -18.96
N VAL A 445 -7.82 -17.25 -19.02
CA VAL A 445 -7.34 -15.89 -19.31
C VAL A 445 -7.54 -15.47 -20.77
N ASP A 446 -7.48 -16.40 -21.71
CA ASP A 446 -7.53 -16.13 -23.16
C ASP A 446 -8.90 -15.65 -23.66
N ARG A 447 -9.96 -15.87 -22.89
CA ARG A 447 -11.33 -15.56 -23.32
C ARG A 447 -12.04 -14.65 -22.32
N PRO A 448 -12.37 -13.39 -22.69
CA PRO A 448 -13.02 -12.47 -21.76
C PRO A 448 -14.35 -13.04 -21.26
N GLU A 449 -14.60 -12.84 -19.96
CA GLU A 449 -15.88 -13.20 -19.35
C GLU A 449 -16.97 -12.22 -19.79
N LYS A 450 -18.21 -12.70 -19.75
CA LYS A 450 -19.36 -11.95 -20.24
C LYS A 450 -19.80 -10.92 -19.20
N SER A 451 -19.79 -9.63 -19.56
CA SER A 451 -20.32 -8.56 -18.71
C SER A 451 -21.80 -8.72 -18.43
N VAL A 452 -22.21 -8.36 -17.21
CA VAL A 452 -23.62 -8.29 -16.82
C VAL A 452 -24.23 -6.99 -17.35
N PRO A 453 -25.31 -7.04 -18.14
CA PRO A 453 -25.94 -5.83 -18.66
C PRO A 453 -26.35 -4.87 -17.53
N ASN A 454 -26.14 -3.56 -17.75
CA ASN A 454 -26.53 -2.45 -16.85
C ASN A 454 -25.86 -2.42 -15.46
N ILE A 455 -24.97 -3.37 -15.16
CA ILE A 455 -24.17 -3.37 -13.93
C ILE A 455 -22.70 -3.27 -14.33
N HIS A 456 -22.09 -2.15 -13.98
CA HIS A 456 -20.70 -1.88 -14.27
C HIS A 456 -19.80 -2.74 -13.39
N ASN A 457 -18.65 -3.11 -13.94
CA ASN A 457 -17.61 -3.87 -13.25
C ASN A 457 -18.07 -5.23 -12.70
N LEU A 458 -19.04 -5.87 -13.37
CA LEU A 458 -19.53 -7.19 -13.02
C LEU A 458 -19.58 -8.10 -14.25
N VAL A 459 -19.08 -9.31 -14.11
CA VAL A 459 -19.09 -10.35 -15.15
C VAL A 459 -19.68 -11.66 -14.62
N GLU A 460 -20.23 -12.48 -15.52
CA GLU A 460 -20.55 -13.89 -15.22
C GLU A 460 -19.24 -14.63 -14.92
N ALA A 461 -19.15 -15.26 -13.75
CA ALA A 461 -17.94 -15.96 -13.35
C ALA A 461 -17.71 -17.21 -14.21
N ASP A 462 -16.47 -17.43 -14.62
CA ASP A 462 -16.04 -18.70 -15.23
C ASP A 462 -15.14 -19.50 -14.26
N TYR A 463 -14.49 -20.55 -14.77
CA TYR A 463 -13.63 -21.40 -13.96
C TYR A 463 -12.55 -20.61 -13.21
N SER A 464 -12.53 -20.78 -11.89
CA SER A 464 -11.82 -19.91 -10.96
C SER A 464 -11.13 -20.69 -9.87
N TYR A 465 -9.88 -20.34 -9.60
CA TYR A 465 -9.14 -20.75 -8.40
C TYR A 465 -9.10 -19.63 -7.37
N TRP A 466 -8.69 -19.97 -6.15
CA TRP A 466 -8.62 -19.07 -5.00
C TRP A 466 -9.98 -18.52 -4.53
N THR A 467 -10.17 -18.50 -3.22
CA THR A 467 -11.35 -17.97 -2.54
C THR A 467 -11.02 -16.76 -1.67
N LEU A 468 -10.03 -15.96 -2.09
CA LEU A 468 -9.50 -14.80 -1.35
C LEU A 468 -10.60 -13.93 -0.75
N GLY A 469 -11.64 -13.66 -1.55
CA GLY A 469 -12.87 -13.10 -1.01
C GLY A 469 -14.05 -13.19 -1.97
N TYR A 470 -15.24 -13.34 -1.41
CA TYR A 470 -16.51 -13.36 -2.14
C TYR A 470 -17.66 -12.85 -1.27
N MET A 471 -18.68 -12.33 -1.93
CA MET A 471 -20.00 -12.07 -1.34
C MET A 471 -20.85 -13.33 -1.49
N MET A 472 -21.66 -13.63 -0.46
CA MET A 472 -22.54 -14.79 -0.40
C MET A 472 -23.94 -14.35 0.00
N SER A 473 -24.96 -14.81 -0.74
CA SER A 473 -26.36 -14.66 -0.35
C SER A 473 -26.83 -15.84 0.51
N LEU A 474 -27.91 -15.65 1.26
CA LEU A 474 -28.54 -16.75 2.01
C LEU A 474 -28.93 -17.93 1.10
N GLU A 475 -29.52 -17.64 -0.06
CA GLU A 475 -29.93 -18.63 -1.05
C GLU A 475 -28.71 -19.42 -1.56
N GLY A 476 -27.61 -18.72 -1.85
CA GLY A 476 -26.34 -19.34 -2.26
C GLY A 476 -25.80 -20.30 -1.21
N ALA A 477 -25.73 -19.87 0.05
CA ALA A 477 -25.27 -20.73 1.14
C ALA A 477 -26.16 -21.98 1.31
N MET A 478 -27.49 -21.83 1.20
CA MET A 478 -28.43 -22.96 1.25
C MET A 478 -28.20 -23.95 0.10
N LYS A 479 -27.99 -23.47 -1.14
CA LYS A 479 -27.69 -24.31 -2.30
C LYS A 479 -26.41 -25.12 -2.10
N LEU A 480 -25.33 -24.46 -1.65
CA LEU A 480 -24.04 -25.12 -1.40
C LEU A 480 -24.14 -26.21 -0.32
N LEU A 481 -24.90 -25.97 0.76
CA LEU A 481 -25.10 -26.98 1.81
C LEU A 481 -26.00 -28.13 1.35
N LYS A 482 -27.05 -27.84 0.56
CA LYS A 482 -27.99 -28.85 0.02
C LYS A 482 -27.32 -29.84 -0.92
N ALA A 483 -26.19 -29.46 -1.54
CA ALA A 483 -25.37 -30.35 -2.36
C ALA A 483 -24.67 -31.47 -1.55
N GLU A 484 -24.75 -31.44 -0.21
CA GLU A 484 -24.10 -32.38 0.70
C GLU A 484 -22.60 -32.58 0.40
N PRO A 485 -21.81 -31.49 0.29
CA PRO A 485 -20.45 -31.56 -0.26
C PRO A 485 -19.49 -32.40 0.58
N LEU A 486 -19.76 -32.60 1.87
CA LEU A 486 -18.94 -33.45 2.72
C LEU A 486 -18.94 -34.92 2.25
N LYS A 487 -20.01 -35.39 1.59
CA LYS A 487 -20.08 -36.76 1.05
C LYS A 487 -19.30 -36.94 -0.26
N ARG A 488 -18.91 -35.84 -0.90
CA ARG A 488 -18.25 -35.79 -2.21
C ARG A 488 -17.19 -34.68 -2.20
N MET A 489 -16.27 -34.78 -1.25
CA MET A 489 -15.31 -33.74 -0.92
C MET A 489 -14.24 -33.59 -2.02
N LEU A 490 -14.00 -32.33 -2.37
CA LEU A 490 -12.99 -31.84 -3.29
C LEU A 490 -12.64 -30.39 -2.87
N PRO A 491 -11.55 -29.78 -3.38
CA PRO A 491 -11.17 -28.43 -2.96
C PRO A 491 -12.28 -27.40 -3.22
N VAL A 492 -12.33 -26.33 -2.41
CA VAL A 492 -13.42 -25.34 -2.49
C VAL A 492 -13.45 -24.63 -3.85
N ASP A 493 -12.29 -24.41 -4.44
CA ASP A 493 -12.08 -23.84 -5.77
C ASP A 493 -12.47 -24.77 -6.91
N GLU A 494 -12.61 -26.07 -6.67
CA GLU A 494 -13.21 -27.00 -7.63
C GLU A 494 -14.73 -27.12 -7.41
N PHE A 495 -15.16 -27.10 -6.15
CA PHE A 495 -16.57 -27.28 -5.77
C PHE A 495 -17.42 -26.11 -6.21
N LEU A 496 -16.97 -24.86 -5.98
CA LEU A 496 -17.76 -23.70 -6.37
C LEU A 496 -18.02 -23.69 -7.89
N PRO A 497 -17.02 -23.82 -8.80
CA PRO A 497 -17.27 -23.90 -10.25
C PRO A 497 -18.16 -25.05 -10.70
N ILE A 498 -18.12 -26.21 -10.03
CA ILE A 498 -19.08 -27.29 -10.30
C ILE A 498 -20.50 -26.78 -10.07
N MET A 499 -20.75 -26.13 -8.92
CA MET A 499 -22.09 -25.67 -8.54
C MET A 499 -22.67 -24.60 -9.46
N PHE A 500 -21.87 -23.92 -10.28
CA PHE A 500 -22.33 -22.98 -11.32
C PHE A 500 -22.03 -23.42 -12.77
N ASN A 501 -21.80 -24.72 -13.01
CA ASN A 501 -21.58 -25.34 -14.34
C ASN A 501 -20.42 -24.74 -15.16
N LYS A 502 -19.30 -24.41 -14.49
CA LYS A 502 -18.09 -23.86 -15.14
C LYS A 502 -16.84 -24.66 -14.85
N HIS A 503 -16.97 -25.92 -14.44
CA HIS A 503 -15.83 -26.80 -14.21
C HIS A 503 -15.40 -27.50 -15.51
N PRO A 504 -14.09 -27.65 -15.80
CA PRO A 504 -13.61 -28.24 -17.07
C PRO A 504 -13.77 -29.76 -17.16
N VAL A 505 -13.86 -30.45 -16.02
CA VAL A 505 -14.04 -31.92 -15.95
C VAL A 505 -15.52 -32.23 -15.74
N SER A 506 -16.14 -32.88 -16.72
CA SER A 506 -17.58 -33.21 -16.72
C SER A 506 -17.93 -34.29 -15.69
N GLU A 507 -17.04 -35.26 -15.51
CA GLU A 507 -17.20 -36.38 -14.58
C GLU A 507 -17.38 -35.89 -13.13
N TYR A 508 -16.69 -34.80 -12.75
CA TYR A 508 -16.84 -34.21 -11.42
C TYR A 508 -18.17 -33.44 -11.29
N MET A 509 -18.68 -32.88 -12.38
CA MET A 509 -19.98 -32.20 -12.37
C MET A 509 -21.13 -33.19 -12.25
N GLU A 510 -21.05 -34.35 -12.90
CA GLU A 510 -22.08 -35.40 -12.87
C GLU A 510 -22.41 -35.90 -11.46
N GLU A 511 -21.46 -35.77 -10.53
CA GLU A 511 -21.60 -36.12 -9.12
C GLU A 511 -22.47 -35.13 -8.33
N PHE A 512 -22.86 -34.00 -8.90
CA PHE A 512 -23.73 -33.02 -8.26
C PHE A 512 -24.93 -32.73 -9.15
N GLU A 513 -26.11 -33.28 -8.87
CA GLU A 513 -27.28 -33.14 -9.74
C GLU A 513 -27.79 -31.69 -9.88
N ASN A 514 -27.87 -30.96 -8.77
CA ASN A 514 -28.37 -29.58 -8.73
C ASN A 514 -27.21 -28.58 -8.71
N ARG A 515 -26.93 -27.96 -9.85
CA ARG A 515 -25.84 -26.99 -10.07
C ARG A 515 -26.41 -25.66 -10.57
N ASP A 516 -27.26 -25.04 -9.77
CA ASP A 516 -28.02 -23.82 -10.09
C ASP A 516 -27.50 -22.57 -9.36
N LEU A 517 -26.25 -22.60 -8.90
CA LEU A 517 -25.61 -21.45 -8.25
C LEU A 517 -25.36 -20.35 -9.29
N ARG A 518 -25.84 -19.13 -9.00
CA ARG A 518 -25.62 -17.94 -9.83
C ARG A 518 -24.37 -17.21 -9.36
N ALA A 519 -23.26 -17.47 -10.05
CA ALA A 519 -21.95 -16.91 -9.71
C ALA A 519 -21.54 -15.77 -10.65
N PHE A 520 -21.10 -14.66 -10.06
CA PHE A 520 -20.53 -13.51 -10.76
C PHE A 520 -19.15 -13.16 -10.18
N SER A 521 -18.46 -12.21 -10.80
CA SER A 521 -17.20 -11.66 -10.30
C SER A 521 -17.15 -10.17 -10.54
N ALA A 522 -16.62 -9.43 -9.57
CA ALA A 522 -16.18 -8.06 -9.80
C ALA A 522 -15.06 -8.06 -10.84
N GLU A 523 -15.09 -7.10 -11.76
CA GLU A 523 -14.10 -6.93 -12.83
C GLU A 523 -13.86 -5.42 -13.06
N PRO A 524 -12.67 -4.86 -12.76
CA PRO A 524 -11.52 -5.57 -12.20
C PRO A 524 -11.75 -6.02 -10.75
N LEU A 525 -11.00 -7.02 -10.31
CA LEU A 525 -11.05 -7.53 -8.94
C LEU A 525 -10.79 -6.41 -7.91
N LEU A 526 -11.30 -6.63 -6.70
CA LEU A 526 -11.25 -5.68 -5.60
C LEU A 526 -10.20 -6.04 -4.55
N VAL A 527 -9.80 -7.31 -4.48
CA VAL A 527 -8.75 -7.81 -3.62
C VAL A 527 -7.85 -8.80 -4.36
N PHE A 528 -6.58 -8.84 -3.98
CA PHE A 528 -5.54 -9.68 -4.57
C PHE A 528 -4.73 -10.39 -3.49
N PRO A 529 -3.99 -11.47 -3.80
CA PRO A 529 -3.07 -12.05 -2.83
C PRO A 529 -2.04 -11.02 -2.36
N SER A 530 -1.71 -11.06 -1.07
CA SER A 530 -0.59 -10.30 -0.50
C SER A 530 0.76 -10.81 -1.03
N HIS A 531 0.84 -12.12 -1.27
CA HIS A 531 2.01 -12.85 -1.75
C HIS A 531 1.55 -13.98 -2.66
N TYR A 532 2.42 -14.38 -3.59
CA TYR A 532 2.20 -15.54 -4.44
C TYR A 532 3.05 -16.71 -3.97
N THR A 533 2.58 -17.95 -4.17
CA THR A 533 3.38 -19.13 -3.82
C THR A 533 4.70 -19.12 -4.60
N GLY A 534 5.82 -19.28 -3.90
CA GLY A 534 7.16 -19.13 -4.45
C GLY A 534 7.83 -17.80 -4.13
N ASP A 535 7.09 -16.80 -3.61
CA ASP A 535 7.68 -15.56 -3.12
C ASP A 535 8.67 -15.84 -1.97
N PRO A 536 9.83 -15.15 -1.94
CA PRO A 536 10.82 -15.33 -0.87
C PRO A 536 10.20 -15.10 0.52
N GLY A 537 10.29 -16.11 1.40
CA GLY A 537 9.77 -16.04 2.76
C GLY A 537 8.27 -16.36 2.91
N TYR A 538 7.53 -16.56 1.82
CA TYR A 538 6.11 -16.93 1.86
C TYR A 538 5.91 -18.45 1.89
N ILE A 539 5.03 -18.92 2.78
CA ILE A 539 4.63 -20.33 2.89
C ILE A 539 3.10 -20.39 2.79
N SER A 540 2.61 -21.16 1.81
CA SER A 540 1.17 -21.43 1.63
C SER A 540 0.73 -22.57 2.55
N ASP A 541 -0.29 -22.32 3.39
CA ASP A 541 -0.81 -23.31 4.33
C ASP A 541 -1.66 -24.40 3.67
N THR A 542 -2.22 -24.13 2.48
CA THR A 542 -2.97 -25.09 1.67
C THR A 542 -2.02 -26.03 0.91
N GLU A 543 -1.03 -25.47 0.21
CA GLU A 543 -0.15 -26.23 -0.69
C GLU A 543 0.93 -27.02 0.08
N THR A 544 1.48 -26.48 1.18
CA THR A 544 2.60 -27.11 1.92
C THR A 544 2.13 -27.98 3.09
N SER A 545 1.46 -29.09 2.82
CA SER A 545 0.95 -30.03 3.84
C SER A 545 1.33 -31.49 3.54
N THR A 546 0.38 -32.42 3.69
CA THR A 546 0.49 -33.83 3.31
C THR A 546 -0.73 -34.19 2.49
N VAL A 547 -0.64 -35.29 1.73
CA VAL A 547 -1.83 -35.86 1.07
C VAL A 547 -2.85 -36.24 2.15
N TRP A 548 -4.13 -36.07 1.83
CA TRP A 548 -5.24 -36.24 2.78
C TRP A 548 -5.28 -37.63 3.46
N ASP A 549 -4.94 -38.70 2.72
CA ASP A 549 -5.00 -40.10 3.15
C ASP A 549 -3.64 -40.70 3.52
N ASN A 550 -2.54 -39.95 3.34
CA ASN A 550 -1.20 -40.48 3.51
C ASN A 550 -0.25 -39.45 4.14
N GLU A 551 -0.13 -39.52 5.46
CA GLU A 551 0.72 -38.63 6.26
C GLU A 551 2.22 -38.75 5.96
N LYS A 552 2.65 -39.80 5.24
CA LYS A 552 4.06 -39.99 4.87
C LYS A 552 4.46 -39.22 3.60
N VAL A 553 3.49 -38.74 2.81
CA VAL A 553 3.75 -38.01 1.56
C VAL A 553 3.62 -36.52 1.81
N ARG A 554 4.76 -35.84 1.91
CA ARG A 554 4.83 -34.37 2.02
C ARG A 554 4.52 -33.72 0.67
N THR A 555 3.74 -32.65 0.69
CA THR A 555 3.25 -31.99 -0.53
C THR A 555 4.01 -30.69 -0.84
N ASP A 556 5.33 -30.63 -0.61
CA ASP A 556 6.18 -29.47 -1.00
C ASP A 556 6.38 -29.39 -2.53
N TRP A 557 5.27 -29.53 -3.26
CA TRP A 557 5.17 -29.61 -4.71
C TRP A 557 5.60 -28.31 -5.39
N ASP A 558 5.67 -27.21 -4.63
CA ASP A 558 5.98 -25.87 -5.14
C ASP A 558 7.48 -25.60 -5.20
N ARG A 559 8.29 -26.23 -4.34
CA ARG A 559 9.76 -26.15 -4.41
C ARG A 559 10.36 -27.12 -5.43
N ALA A 560 9.68 -28.21 -5.78
CA ALA A 560 10.23 -29.28 -6.61
C ALA A 560 10.08 -29.07 -8.13
N ARG A 561 9.22 -28.16 -8.60
CA ARG A 561 9.04 -27.84 -10.03
C ARG A 561 9.28 -26.35 -10.29
N SER A 562 10.52 -26.00 -10.63
CA SER A 562 11.00 -24.65 -10.99
C SER A 562 10.41 -24.04 -12.29
N GLY A 563 9.24 -24.52 -12.75
CA GLY A 563 8.44 -23.91 -13.81
C GLY A 563 7.43 -22.88 -13.28
N LYS A 564 6.99 -23.02 -12.02
CA LYS A 564 6.01 -22.12 -11.36
C LYS A 564 6.42 -20.64 -11.40
N THR A 565 7.73 -20.36 -11.29
CA THR A 565 8.27 -18.99 -11.22
C THR A 565 8.08 -18.16 -12.48
N LYS A 566 7.93 -18.75 -13.67
CA LYS A 566 7.84 -17.98 -14.94
C LYS A 566 6.40 -17.62 -15.31
N GLU A 567 5.46 -18.56 -15.19
CA GLU A 567 4.04 -18.29 -15.44
C GLU A 567 3.40 -17.45 -14.32
N GLN A 568 3.74 -17.69 -13.04
CA GLN A 568 3.28 -16.84 -11.94
C GLN A 568 3.87 -15.43 -12.00
N ALA A 569 5.11 -15.26 -12.48
CA ALA A 569 5.69 -13.95 -12.72
C ALA A 569 5.06 -13.24 -13.93
N ALA A 570 4.70 -13.96 -14.99
CA ALA A 570 4.00 -13.41 -16.15
C ALA A 570 2.58 -12.95 -15.77
N ILE A 571 1.83 -13.77 -15.02
CA ILE A 571 0.50 -13.41 -14.49
C ILE A 571 0.60 -12.29 -13.45
N SER A 572 1.65 -12.24 -12.62
CA SER A 572 1.92 -11.06 -11.77
C SER A 572 2.17 -9.80 -12.59
N THR A 573 2.58 -9.89 -13.85
CA THR A 573 2.87 -8.74 -14.72
C THR A 573 1.62 -8.34 -15.54
N GLU A 574 0.72 -9.27 -15.85
CA GLU A 574 -0.58 -9.01 -16.50
C GLU A 574 -1.69 -8.64 -15.50
N ALA A 575 -1.72 -9.27 -14.32
CA ALA A 575 -2.51 -8.83 -13.17
C ALA A 575 -1.93 -7.58 -12.49
N GLN A 576 -0.74 -7.13 -12.91
CA GLN A 576 -0.21 -5.80 -12.60
C GLN A 576 -0.94 -4.75 -13.44
N ASN A 577 -2.16 -4.41 -13.06
CA ASN A 577 -2.79 -3.10 -13.35
C ASN A 577 -2.67 -2.58 -14.81
N SER A 578 -2.49 -3.43 -15.82
CA SER A 578 -2.34 -2.96 -17.20
C SER A 578 -3.70 -2.54 -17.77
N ASP A 579 -4.77 -3.19 -17.32
CA ASP A 579 -6.14 -2.93 -17.80
C ASP A 579 -7.01 -2.14 -16.82
N VAL A 580 -6.51 -1.84 -15.62
CA VAL A 580 -7.17 -0.85 -14.72
C VAL A 580 -7.12 0.56 -15.34
N LEU A 581 -6.22 0.79 -16.31
CA LEU A 581 -6.09 2.03 -17.09
C LEU A 581 -7.32 2.38 -17.96
N GLN A 582 -8.37 1.55 -18.03
CA GLN A 582 -9.53 1.79 -18.91
C GLN A 582 -10.82 2.22 -18.19
N SER A 583 -10.84 2.30 -16.86
CA SER A 583 -11.93 2.98 -16.16
C SER A 583 -11.76 4.51 -16.31
N PRO A 584 -12.84 5.29 -16.53
CA PRO A 584 -12.78 6.76 -16.47
C PRO A 584 -12.18 7.29 -15.16
N LEU A 585 -12.21 6.47 -14.10
CA LEU A 585 -11.62 6.75 -12.77
C LEU A 585 -10.14 6.36 -12.66
N ASP A 586 -9.57 5.56 -13.57
CA ASP A 586 -8.21 5.00 -13.47
C ASP A 586 -7.34 5.12 -14.75
N SER A 587 -7.77 5.86 -15.79
CA SER A 587 -6.91 6.20 -16.97
C SER A 587 -5.76 7.19 -16.64
N THR A 588 -5.36 7.23 -15.38
CA THR A 588 -4.86 8.37 -14.60
C THR A 588 -3.38 8.72 -14.79
N ALA A 589 -2.64 8.07 -15.70
CA ALA A 589 -1.19 8.29 -15.84
C ALA A 589 -0.69 8.69 -17.24
N ARG A 590 -1.56 8.92 -18.23
CA ARG A 590 -1.13 9.11 -19.63
C ARG A 590 -1.16 10.52 -20.19
N GLU A 591 -1.88 11.47 -19.59
CA GLU A 591 -2.21 12.73 -20.29
C GLU A 591 -1.66 14.03 -19.68
N GLU A 592 -0.93 13.99 -18.56
CA GLU A 592 -0.28 15.22 -18.00
C GLU A 592 1.18 15.01 -17.57
N LEU A 593 1.94 14.13 -18.25
CA LEU A 593 3.41 14.02 -18.12
C LEU A 593 4.13 14.12 -19.46
#